data_AF-A0A920HG68-F1
#
_entry.id   AF-A0A920HG68-F1
#
_cell.length_a   1.000
_cell.length_b   1.000
_cell.length_c   1.000
_cell.angle_alpha   90.00
_cell.angle_beta   90.00
_cell.angle_gamma   90.00
#
_symmetry.space_group_name_H-M   'P 1'
#
loop_
_entity.id
_entity.type
_entity.pdbx_description
1 polymer ?
#
loop_
_entity_poly.entity_id
_entity_poly.type
_entity_poly.pdbx_seq_one_letter_code
_entity_poly.pdbx_strand_id
1 'polypeptide(L)'
;MFSIIVLLLVSNLLILLATQLVNENNADLLLAGYNTMSKKEKEKFKLKEYLIFFKKFFFKLVLYSSLITIISSLFFDELYVVIIYSICILLPLPFFLIKSNKNFKK
;
A
#
# COMPACT_ATOMS: atom_id res chain seq x y z
N MET A 1 21.80 -4.16 11.87
CA MET A 1 20.55 -4.66 12.51
C MET A 1 19.63 -3.54 13.03
N PHE A 2 19.94 -2.80 14.11
CA PHE A 2 19.01 -1.78 14.62
C PHE A 2 18.67 -0.70 13.57
N SER A 3 19.68 -0.16 12.87
CA SER A 3 19.49 0.86 11.84
C SER A 3 18.62 0.40 10.67
N ILE A 4 18.70 -0.89 10.28
CA ILE A 4 17.90 -1.41 9.17
C ILE A 4 16.42 -1.52 9.59
N ILE A 5 16.13 -1.96 10.81
CA ILE A 5 14.75 -2.08 11.30
C ILE A 5 14.11 -0.70 11.35
N VAL A 6 14.82 0.29 11.88
CA VAL A 6 14.35 1.68 11.89
C VAL A 6 14.07 2.17 10.46
N LEU A 7 14.96 1.91 9.52
CA LEU A 7 14.76 2.29 8.11
C LEU A 7 13.50 1.65 7.51
N LEU A 8 13.28 0.35 7.75
CA LEU A 8 12.10 -0.37 7.25
C LEU A 8 10.80 0.15 7.88
N LEU A 9 10.81 0.45 9.18
CA LEU A 9 9.65 1.04 9.88
C LEU A 9 9.35 2.46 9.42
N VAL A 10 10.38 3.28 9.17
CA VAL A 10 10.21 4.62 8.58
C VAL A 10 9.64 4.51 7.16
N SER A 11 10.09 3.54 6.37
CA SER A 11 9.54 3.27 5.03
C SER A 11 8.04 2.95 5.09
N ASN A 12 7.63 2.10 6.03
CA ASN A 12 6.22 1.80 6.28
C ASN A 12 5.42 3.03 6.73
N LEU A 13 6.01 3.90 7.57
CA LEU A 13 5.37 5.16 7.96
C LEU A 13 5.15 6.08 6.75
N LEU A 14 6.12 6.19 5.84
CA LEU A 14 5.97 6.97 4.61
C LEU A 14 4.87 6.42 3.70
N ILE A 15 4.77 5.09 3.55
CA ILE A 15 3.67 4.44 2.81
C ILE A 15 2.32 4.76 3.46
N LEU A 16 2.24 4.67 4.79
CA LEU A 16 1.02 5.00 5.52
C LEU A 16 0.61 6.45 5.30
N LEU A 17 1.52 7.40 5.47
CA LEU A 17 1.25 8.82 5.29
C LEU A 17 0.81 9.12 3.85
N ALA A 18 1.57 8.65 2.86
CA ALA A 18 1.24 8.84 1.44
C ALA A 18 -0.16 8.33 1.12
N THR A 19 -0.54 7.16 1.64
CA THR A 19 -1.84 6.54 1.35
C THR A 19 -3.00 7.22 2.09
N GLN A 20 -2.78 7.76 3.30
CA GLN A 20 -3.80 8.49 4.05
C GLN A 20 -4.09 9.89 3.47
N LEU A 21 -3.09 10.54 2.87
CA LEU A 21 -3.21 11.86 2.24
C LEU A 21 -4.10 11.86 0.99
N VAL A 22 -4.26 10.71 0.32
CA VAL A 22 -5.15 10.59 -0.85
C VAL A 22 -6.63 10.73 -0.43
N ASN A 23 -7.37 11.59 -1.11
CA ASN A 23 -8.79 11.85 -0.90
C ASN A 23 -9.47 12.21 -2.22
N GLU A 24 -10.78 12.45 -2.20
CA GLU A 24 -11.57 12.72 -3.41
C GLU A 24 -11.10 13.98 -4.15
N ASN A 25 -10.64 15.01 -3.42
CA ASN A 25 -10.24 16.30 -4.00
C ASN A 25 -8.87 16.24 -4.72
N ASN A 26 -8.00 15.33 -4.30
CA ASN A 26 -6.65 15.19 -4.87
C ASN A 26 -6.44 13.87 -5.63
N ALA A 27 -7.50 13.07 -5.79
CA ALA A 27 -7.46 11.79 -6.50
C ALA A 27 -6.96 11.95 -7.95
N ASP A 28 -7.37 13.01 -8.63
CA ASP A 28 -6.90 13.32 -9.99
C ASP A 28 -5.39 13.57 -10.07
N LEU A 29 -4.76 14.03 -8.99
CA LEU A 29 -3.31 14.26 -8.95
C LEU A 29 -2.55 13.03 -8.44
N LEU A 30 -3.06 12.38 -7.39
CA LEU A 30 -2.31 11.37 -6.63
C LEU A 30 -2.63 9.93 -7.01
N LEU A 31 -3.76 9.66 -7.68
CA LEU A 31 -4.11 8.34 -8.16
C LEU A 31 -3.87 8.25 -9.67
N ALA A 32 -2.67 7.86 -10.09
CA ALA A 32 -2.30 7.74 -11.50
C ALA A 32 -3.34 6.96 -12.34
N GLY A 33 -3.86 5.85 -11.81
CA GLY A 33 -4.88 5.06 -12.51
C GLY A 33 -6.24 5.74 -12.66
N TYR A 34 -6.57 6.71 -11.80
CA TYR A 34 -7.76 7.55 -11.90
C TYR A 34 -7.48 8.78 -12.78
N ASN A 35 -6.33 9.44 -12.61
CA ASN A 35 -5.89 10.59 -13.39
C ASN A 35 -6.01 10.33 -14.91
N THR A 36 -5.54 9.16 -15.37
CA THR A 36 -5.51 8.78 -16.79
C THR A 36 -6.87 8.36 -17.34
N MET A 37 -7.92 8.24 -16.52
CA MET A 37 -9.27 7.89 -16.99
C MET A 37 -9.89 9.05 -17.77
N SER A 38 -10.64 8.72 -18.81
CA SER A 38 -11.55 9.65 -19.47
C SER A 38 -12.66 10.11 -18.52
N LYS A 39 -13.32 11.23 -18.82
CA LYS A 39 -14.46 11.72 -18.02
C LYS A 39 -15.54 10.66 -17.83
N LYS A 40 -15.88 9.93 -18.91
CA LYS A 40 -16.89 8.84 -18.88
C LYS A 40 -16.50 7.68 -17.98
N GLU A 41 -15.21 7.35 -17.89
CA GLU A 41 -14.71 6.32 -16.98
C GLU A 41 -14.71 6.81 -15.53
N LYS A 42 -14.32 8.07 -15.29
CA LYS A 42 -14.37 8.69 -13.95
C LYS A 42 -15.79 8.73 -13.38
N GLU A 43 -16.78 9.03 -14.21
CA GLU A 43 -18.20 9.03 -13.81
C GLU A 43 -18.71 7.65 -13.37
N LYS A 44 -18.15 6.57 -13.94
CA LYS A 44 -18.48 5.18 -13.57
C LYS A 44 -17.61 4.64 -12.43
N PHE A 45 -16.47 5.30 -12.16
CA PHE A 45 -15.53 4.85 -11.16
C PHE A 45 -16.05 5.11 -9.75
N LYS A 46 -16.09 4.06 -8.93
CA LYS A 46 -16.55 4.12 -7.54
C LYS A 46 -15.46 4.68 -6.63
N LEU A 47 -15.16 5.98 -6.75
CA LEU A 47 -14.01 6.62 -6.11
C LEU A 47 -14.04 6.53 -4.59
N LYS A 48 -15.18 6.82 -3.96
CA LYS A 48 -15.29 6.82 -2.49
C LYS A 48 -15.05 5.44 -1.90
N GLU A 49 -15.66 4.40 -2.48
CA GLU A 49 -15.46 3.01 -2.07
C GLU A 49 -14.04 2.54 -2.35
N TYR A 50 -13.45 2.98 -3.48
CA TYR A 50 -12.06 2.69 -3.82
C TYR A 50 -11.10 3.27 -2.79
N LEU A 51 -11.28 4.52 -2.36
CA LEU A 51 -10.44 5.16 -1.35
C LEU A 51 -10.54 4.45 0.00
N ILE A 52 -11.74 4.00 0.40
CA ILE A 52 -11.92 3.18 1.62
C ILE A 52 -11.13 1.87 1.50
N PHE A 53 -11.23 1.19 0.36
CA PHE A 53 -10.48 -0.04 0.10
C PHE A 53 -8.96 0.20 0.10
N PHE A 54 -8.49 1.22 -0.62
CA PHE A 54 -7.10 1.63 -0.75
C PHE A 54 -6.46 1.88 0.62
N LYS A 55 -7.08 2.75 1.43
CA LYS A 55 -6.57 3.08 2.77
C LYS A 55 -6.54 1.86 3.69
N LYS A 56 -7.61 1.04 3.69
CA LYS A 56 -7.66 -0.19 4.49
C LYS A 56 -6.61 -1.22 4.06
N PHE A 57 -6.37 -1.34 2.76
CA PHE A 57 -5.37 -2.26 2.22
C PHE A 57 -3.96 -1.85 2.67
N PHE A 58 -3.57 -0.60 2.42
CA PHE A 58 -2.23 -0.13 2.78
C PHE A 58 -2.00 -0.05 4.28
N PHE A 59 -3.01 0.30 5.07
CA PHE A 59 -2.92 0.22 6.54
C PHE A 59 -2.60 -1.20 7.02
N LYS A 60 -3.30 -2.22 6.49
CA LYS A 60 -3.02 -3.63 6.82
C LYS A 60 -1.65 -4.07 6.31
N LEU A 61 -1.26 -3.63 5.11
CA LEU A 61 0.05 -3.93 4.52
C LEU A 61 1.17 -3.49 5.45
N VAL A 62 1.17 -2.22 5.86
CA VAL A 62 2.22 -1.66 6.72
C VAL A 62 2.15 -2.19 8.15
N LEU A 63 0.95 -2.48 8.68
CA LEU A 63 0.80 -3.09 10.00
C LEU A 63 1.41 -4.48 10.05
N TYR A 64 1.04 -5.35 9.11
CA TYR A 64 1.54 -6.72 9.07
C TYR A 64 3.01 -6.78 8.69
N SER A 65 3.48 -5.98 7.73
CA SER A 65 4.91 -5.96 7.39
C SER A 65 5.75 -5.46 8.57
N SER A 66 5.30 -4.44 9.32
CA SER A 66 6.00 -3.96 10.51
C SER A 66 6.09 -5.03 11.60
N LEU A 67 4.98 -5.70 11.91
CA LEU A 67 4.96 -6.79 12.91
C LEU A 67 5.88 -7.93 12.49
N ILE A 68 5.81 -8.36 11.22
CA ILE A 68 6.66 -9.43 10.71
C ILE A 68 8.13 -9.03 10.73
N THR A 69 8.48 -7.79 10.39
CA THR A 69 9.87 -7.29 10.48
C THR A 69 10.39 -7.29 11.91
N ILE A 70 9.58 -6.84 12.88
CA ILE A 70 9.98 -6.85 14.30
C ILE A 70 10.20 -8.30 14.76
N ILE A 71 9.25 -9.19 14.47
CA ILE A 71 9.35 -10.60 14.87
C ILE A 71 10.54 -11.29 14.19
N SER A 72 10.71 -11.13 12.88
CA SER A 72 11.80 -11.78 12.13
C SER A 72 13.18 -11.31 12.58
N SER A 73 13.31 -10.05 13.00
CA SER A 73 14.57 -9.51 13.53
C SER A 73 15.05 -10.17 14.83
N LEU A 74 14.19 -10.90 15.53
CA LEU A 74 14.56 -11.67 16.72
C LEU A 74 15.23 -13.00 16.37
N PHE A 75 15.08 -13.49 15.13
CA PHE A 75 15.48 -14.84 14.73
C PHE A 75 16.46 -14.89 13.55
N PHE A 76 16.52 -13.82 12.75
CA PHE A 76 17.25 -13.81 11.47
C PHE A 76 18.27 -12.66 11.39
N ASP A 77 19.26 -12.82 10.52
CA ASP A 77 20.19 -11.75 10.17
C ASP A 77 19.54 -10.67 9.28
N GLU A 78 20.28 -9.60 9.06
CA GLU A 78 19.81 -8.41 8.36
C GLU A 78 19.36 -8.69 6.92
N LEU A 79 20.08 -9.56 6.19
CA LEU A 79 19.74 -9.89 4.81
C LEU A 79 18.39 -10.61 4.75
N TYR A 80 18.19 -11.61 5.61
CA TYR A 80 16.94 -12.36 5.65
C TYR A 80 15.76 -11.49 6.10
N VAL A 81 15.95 -10.59 7.08
CA VAL A 81 14.90 -9.65 7.52
C VAL A 81 14.45 -8.74 6.36
N VAL A 82 15.39 -8.23 5.56
CA VAL A 82 15.09 -7.39 4.39
C VAL A 82 14.36 -8.19 3.30
N ILE A 83 14.76 -9.44 3.06
CA ILE A 83 14.07 -10.34 2.10
C ILE A 83 12.63 -10.59 2.56
N ILE A 84 12.44 -10.94 3.84
CA ILE A 84 11.10 -11.18 4.43
C ILE A 84 10.23 -9.93 4.29
N TYR A 85 10.75 -8.76 4.68
CA TYR A 85 10.03 -7.49 4.53
C TYR A 85 9.61 -7.24 3.07
N SER A 86 10.53 -7.45 2.12
CA SER A 86 10.28 -7.24 0.70
C SER A 86 9.17 -8.15 0.17
N ILE A 87 9.16 -9.42 0.59
CA ILE A 87 8.09 -10.38 0.25
C ILE A 87 6.75 -9.90 0.84
N CYS A 88 6.73 -9.46 2.10
CA CYS A 88 5.52 -8.95 2.74
C CYS A 88 4.95 -7.71 2.03
N ILE A 89 5.79 -6.86 1.46
CA ILE A 89 5.35 -5.70 0.68
C ILE A 89 4.86 -6.10 -0.71
N LEU A 90 5.60 -6.95 -1.42
CA LEU A 90 5.35 -7.25 -2.84
C LEU A 90 4.21 -8.25 -3.05
N LEU A 91 4.16 -9.33 -2.26
CA LEU A 91 3.21 -10.42 -2.47
C LEU A 91 1.73 -9.99 -2.42
N PRO A 92 1.32 -9.02 -1.57
CA PRO A 92 -0.07 -8.55 -1.55
C PRO A 92 -0.45 -7.61 -2.71
N LEU A 93 0.50 -7.02 -3.43
CA LEU A 93 0.21 -6.03 -4.48
C LEU A 93 -0.57 -6.60 -5.68
N PRO A 94 -0.26 -7.80 -6.20
CA PRO A 94 -1.08 -8.43 -7.24
C PRO A 94 -2.55 -8.58 -6.83
N PHE A 95 -2.83 -8.99 -5.59
CA PHE A 95 -4.20 -9.07 -5.08
C PHE A 95 -4.90 -7.70 -5.08
N PHE A 96 -4.20 -6.65 -4.62
CA PHE A 96 -4.71 -5.28 -4.65
C PHE A 96 -5.07 -4.83 -6.07
N LEU A 97 -4.19 -5.06 -7.05
CA LEU A 97 -4.42 -4.68 -8.45
C LEU A 97 -5.62 -5.42 -9.06
N ILE A 98 -5.71 -6.73 -8.85
CA ILE A 98 -6.83 -7.55 -9.36
C ILE A 98 -8.16 -7.07 -8.78
N LYS A 99 -8.21 -6.87 -7.45
CA LYS A 99 -9.43 -6.43 -6.77
C LYS A 99 -9.81 -4.98 -7.14
N SER A 100 -8.81 -4.12 -7.30
CA SER A 100 -8.97 -2.74 -7.79
C SER A 100 -9.64 -2.72 -9.17
N ASN A 101 -9.09 -3.47 -10.13
CA ASN A 101 -9.60 -3.47 -11.50
C ASN A 101 -10.98 -4.12 -11.62
N LYS A 102 -11.24 -5.23 -10.91
CA LYS A 102 -12.53 -5.95 -11.01
C LYS A 102 -13.70 -5.20 -10.37
N ASN A 103 -13.46 -4.48 -9.26
CA ASN A 103 -14.56 -4.00 -8.42
C ASN A 103 -14.88 -2.51 -8.60
N PHE A 104 -13.94 -1.71 -9.11
CA PHE A 104 -14.05 -0.25 -9.13
C PHE A 104 -13.96 0.38 -10.53
N LYS A 105 -13.32 -0.29 -11.50
CA LYS A 105 -13.40 0.06 -12.92
C LYS A 105 -14.55 -0.74 -13.52
N LYS A 106 -15.67 -0.09 -13.81
CA LYS A 106 -16.84 -0.67 -14.49
C LYS A 106 -17.04 -0.07 -15.86
#